data_AF-A0A8C9PL44-F1
#
_entry.id   AF-A0A8C9PL44-F1
#
_cell.length_a   1.000
_cell.length_b   1.000
_cell.length_c   1.000
_cell.angle_alpha   90.00
_cell.angle_beta   90.00
_cell.angle_gamma   90.00
#
_symmetry.space_group_name_H-M   'P 1'
#
loop_
_entity.id
_entity.type
_entity.pdbx_description
1 polymer ?
#
loop_
_entity_poly.entity_id
_entity_poly.type
_entity_poly.pdbx_seq_one_letter_code
_entity_poly.pdbx_strand_id
1 'polypeptide(L)'
;MDSILHPYPSLSVHRLPRLKFPSVLYGRSSNPSHLVYIDNAGNLQHPEDKLNFRLLEGIDGFPESAVQVLASGCLQNLLLKSLQMDPVFWESQGGAQGLKQVLQTLERRGQVLLGHIRKHNLTLFRDKDP
;
A
#
# COMPACT_ATOMS: atom_id res chain seq x y z
N MET A 1 -14.15 -35.69 23.27
CA MET A 1 -14.57 -35.01 24.50
C MET A 1 -13.33 -34.95 25.38
N ASP A 2 -12.62 -33.85 25.59
CA ASP A 2 -12.82 -32.43 25.26
C ASP A 2 -11.45 -31.75 25.15
N SER A 3 -11.29 -30.92 24.12
CA SER A 3 -10.11 -30.07 23.93
C SER A 3 -10.33 -28.75 24.66
N ILE A 4 -9.51 -28.45 25.67
CA ILE A 4 -9.52 -27.14 26.34
C ILE A 4 -8.71 -26.17 25.48
N LEU A 5 -9.42 -25.28 24.80
CA LEU A 5 -8.87 -24.11 24.10
C LEU A 5 -8.63 -23.00 25.14
N HIS A 6 -7.36 -22.69 25.43
CA HIS A 6 -7.01 -21.47 26.17
C HIS A 6 -7.12 -20.25 25.23
N PRO A 7 -7.84 -19.16 25.60
CA PRO A 7 -7.88 -17.95 24.80
C PRO A 7 -6.58 -17.13 24.96
N TYR A 8 -6.03 -16.67 23.83
CA TYR A 8 -4.94 -15.68 23.81
C TYR A 8 -5.43 -14.33 24.39
N PRO A 9 -4.64 -13.62 25.21
CA PRO A 9 -5.03 -12.33 25.76
C PRO A 9 -4.98 -11.21 24.71
N SER A 10 -5.99 -10.36 24.71
CA SER A 10 -6.11 -9.16 23.88
C SER A 10 -4.99 -8.16 24.16
N LEU A 11 -4.20 -7.82 23.13
CA LEU A 11 -3.20 -6.74 23.20
C LEU A 11 -3.87 -5.39 22.96
N SER A 12 -3.90 -4.54 23.99
CA SER A 12 -4.35 -3.16 23.91
C SER A 12 -3.43 -2.32 23.02
N VAL A 13 -4.03 -1.66 22.01
CA VAL A 13 -3.35 -0.78 21.04
C VAL A 13 -3.08 0.59 21.66
N HIS A 14 -2.13 0.67 22.59
CA HIS A 14 -1.52 1.95 22.92
C HIS A 14 -0.02 1.77 23.18
N ARG A 15 0.76 2.46 22.34
CA ARG A 15 2.20 2.77 22.44
C ARG A 15 3.12 1.83 21.66
N LEU A 16 3.59 2.30 20.49
CA LEU A 16 5.01 2.41 20.09
C LEU A 16 5.09 2.99 18.66
N PRO A 17 5.94 4.00 18.40
CA PRO A 17 6.29 4.37 17.03
C PRO A 17 7.35 3.37 16.55
N ARG A 18 7.04 2.57 15.54
CA ARG A 18 8.05 1.74 14.86
C ARG A 18 8.09 2.10 13.39
N LEU A 19 9.14 2.83 13.01
CA LEU A 19 9.62 2.84 11.63
C LEU A 19 9.95 1.39 11.26
N LYS A 20 9.30 0.87 10.21
CA LYS A 20 9.53 -0.46 9.65
C LYS A 20 10.14 -0.33 8.26
N PHE A 21 11.19 -1.11 8.00
CA PHE A 21 11.84 -1.22 6.70
C PHE A 21 11.19 -2.36 5.89
N PRO A 22 11.15 -2.27 4.55
CA PRO A 22 10.72 -3.37 3.71
C PRO A 22 11.60 -4.61 3.93
N SER A 23 10.99 -5.80 3.92
CA SER A 23 11.70 -7.06 4.13
C SER A 23 12.11 -7.67 2.80
N VAL A 24 13.34 -8.15 2.72
CA VAL A 24 13.87 -8.83 1.52
C VAL A 24 13.54 -10.32 1.62
N LEU A 25 12.85 -10.88 0.62
CA LEU A 25 12.76 -12.32 0.45
C LEU A 25 13.92 -12.80 -0.43
N TYR A 26 14.73 -13.72 0.11
CA TYR A 26 15.79 -14.38 -0.65
C TYR A 26 15.20 -15.50 -1.50
N GLY A 27 15.21 -15.35 -2.82
CA GLY A 27 14.94 -16.43 -3.77
C GLY A 27 16.18 -17.31 -3.97
N ARG A 28 16.01 -18.55 -4.47
CA ARG A 28 17.15 -19.38 -4.93
C ARG A 28 17.98 -18.59 -5.95
N SER A 29 19.30 -18.82 -5.97
CA SER A 29 20.38 -18.09 -6.69
C SER A 29 20.13 -17.64 -8.15
N SER A 30 19.04 -18.03 -8.79
CA SER A 30 18.62 -17.64 -10.14
C SER A 30 17.47 -16.62 -10.20
N ASN A 31 16.85 -16.24 -9.07
CA ASN A 31 15.83 -15.19 -9.00
C ASN A 31 16.32 -14.02 -8.14
N PRO A 32 16.21 -12.77 -8.63
CA PRO A 32 16.52 -11.60 -7.82
C PRO A 32 15.64 -11.60 -6.56
N SER A 33 16.23 -11.23 -5.43
CA SER A 33 15.48 -11.09 -4.18
C SER A 33 14.48 -9.94 -4.32
N HIS A 34 13.20 -10.21 -4.06
CA HIS A 34 12.15 -9.19 -4.15
C HIS A 34 11.89 -8.57 -2.77
N LEU A 35 11.69 -7.26 -2.75
CA LEU A 35 11.17 -6.57 -1.58
C LEU A 35 9.71 -6.98 -1.38
N VAL A 36 9.39 -7.43 -0.17
CA VAL A 36 8.01 -7.72 0.22
C VAL A 36 7.55 -6.70 1.24
N TYR A 37 6.36 -6.17 0.97
CA TYR A 37 5.66 -5.23 1.84
C TYR A 37 4.95 -6.00 2.94
N ILE A 38 5.65 -6.20 4.06
CA ILE A 38 5.08 -6.75 5.28
C ILE A 38 4.74 -5.64 6.26
N ASP A 39 3.80 -5.91 7.16
CA ASP A 39 3.42 -5.00 8.25
C ASP A 39 2.88 -3.64 7.78
N ASN A 40 1.97 -3.65 6.81
CA ASN A 40 1.34 -2.47 6.22
C ASN A 40 0.31 -1.77 7.15
N ALA A 41 0.60 -1.65 8.45
CA ALA A 41 -0.20 -0.91 9.44
C ALA A 41 -0.02 0.61 9.28
N GLY A 42 -0.04 1.10 8.04
CA GLY A 42 0.11 2.51 7.73
C GLY A 42 -1.10 3.31 8.19
N ASN A 43 -0.87 4.56 8.63
CA ASN A 43 -1.95 5.48 8.97
C ASN A 43 -2.48 6.16 7.69
N LEU A 44 -3.64 5.66 7.23
CA LEU A 44 -4.31 6.12 6.00
C LEU A 44 -5.01 7.49 6.15
N GLN A 45 -5.07 8.04 7.36
CA GLN A 45 -5.69 9.35 7.64
C GLN A 45 -4.69 10.50 7.58
N HIS A 46 -3.40 10.24 7.34
CA HIS A 46 -2.45 11.32 7.17
C HIS A 46 -2.84 12.19 5.96
N PRO A 47 -2.71 13.52 6.07
CA PRO A 47 -3.02 14.41 4.97
C PRO A 47 -1.98 14.30 3.84
N GLU A 48 -2.35 14.73 2.64
CA GLU A 48 -1.56 14.58 1.41
C GLU A 48 -0.28 15.43 1.40
N ASP A 49 -0.28 16.55 2.12
CA ASP A 49 0.86 17.46 2.32
C ASP A 49 2.02 16.81 3.12
N LYS A 50 1.78 15.64 3.74
CA LYS A 50 2.80 14.86 4.45
C LYS A 50 3.54 13.85 3.58
N LEU A 51 3.29 13.82 2.27
CA LEU A 51 4.08 13.01 1.35
C LEU A 51 5.54 13.50 1.36
N ASN A 52 6.47 12.57 1.63
CA ASN A 52 7.90 12.84 1.60
C ASN A 52 8.57 11.98 0.52
N PHE A 53 9.10 12.65 -0.50
CA PHE A 53 9.73 12.02 -1.65
C PHE A 53 11.19 11.63 -1.43
N ARG A 54 11.75 11.81 -0.22
CA ARG A 54 13.14 11.43 0.09
C ARG A 54 13.42 9.95 -0.23
N LEU A 55 12.44 9.06 -0.06
CA LEU A 55 12.61 7.64 -0.41
C LEU A 55 12.72 7.39 -1.92
N LEU A 56 12.32 8.35 -2.75
CA LEU A 56 12.47 8.27 -4.21
C LEU A 56 13.83 8.78 -4.67
N GLU A 57 14.62 9.41 -3.80
CA GLU A 57 15.98 9.83 -4.12
C GLU A 57 16.85 8.58 -4.39
N GLY A 58 17.31 8.43 -5.63
CA GLY A 58 18.06 7.25 -6.08
C GLY A 58 17.21 6.12 -6.67
N ILE A 59 15.90 6.33 -6.87
CA ILE A 59 15.07 5.43 -7.68
C ILE A 59 15.09 5.91 -9.13
N ASP A 60 15.70 5.12 -10.01
CA ASP A 60 15.92 5.50 -11.41
C ASP A 60 14.74 5.20 -12.34
N GLY A 61 13.74 4.44 -11.86
CA GLY A 61 12.53 4.20 -12.63
C GLY A 61 11.38 3.51 -11.91
N PHE A 62 10.22 3.54 -12.55
CA PHE A 62 8.96 3.01 -12.04
C PHE A 62 8.33 2.00 -13.01
N PRO A 63 7.60 1.00 -12.49
CA PRO A 63 6.72 0.14 -13.27
C PRO A 63 5.76 0.93 -14.15
N GLU A 64 5.78 0.69 -15.47
CA GLU A 64 4.87 1.35 -16.41
C GLU A 64 3.41 1.03 -16.07
N SER A 65 3.09 -0.22 -15.70
CA SER A 65 1.71 -0.61 -15.37
C SER A 65 1.17 0.13 -14.15
N ALA A 66 1.99 0.31 -13.10
CA ALA A 66 1.60 1.04 -11.91
C ALA A 66 1.37 2.53 -12.23
N VAL A 67 2.23 3.13 -13.05
CA VAL A 67 2.09 4.53 -13.47
C VAL A 67 0.83 4.72 -14.33
N GLN A 68 0.48 3.74 -15.18
CA GLN A 68 -0.77 3.77 -15.94
C GLN A 68 -2.00 3.72 -15.02
N VAL A 69 -1.97 2.92 -13.95
CA VAL A 69 -3.06 2.92 -12.94
C VAL A 69 -3.21 4.30 -12.30
N LEU A 70 -2.12 4.96 -11.91
CA LEU A 70 -2.19 6.33 -11.36
C LEU A 70 -2.72 7.33 -12.39
N ALA A 71 -2.26 7.23 -13.64
CA ALA A 71 -2.69 8.11 -14.72
C ALA A 71 -4.16 7.92 -15.12
N SER A 72 -4.72 6.74 -14.88
CA SER A 72 -6.11 6.42 -15.23
C SER A 72 -7.15 7.13 -14.35
N GLY A 73 -6.75 7.62 -13.16
CA GLY A 73 -7.67 8.17 -12.17
C GLY A 73 -8.65 7.13 -11.57
N CYS A 74 -8.38 5.84 -11.77
CA CYS A 74 -9.26 4.74 -11.35
C CYS A 74 -8.82 4.05 -10.05
N LEU A 75 -7.76 4.53 -9.38
CA LEU A 75 -7.16 3.86 -8.22
C LEU A 75 -8.19 3.68 -7.10
N GLN A 76 -8.97 4.73 -6.79
CA GLN A 76 -10.07 4.64 -5.81
C GLN A 76 -11.08 3.53 -6.15
N ASN A 77 -11.49 3.42 -7.42
CA ASN A 77 -12.49 2.43 -7.83
C ASN A 77 -11.93 0.99 -7.80
N LEU A 78 -10.67 0.82 -8.22
CA LEU A 78 -9.99 -0.47 -8.17
C LEU A 78 -9.83 -0.95 -6.72
N LEU A 79 -9.39 -0.06 -5.83
CA LEU A 79 -9.29 -0.36 -4.40
C LEU A 79 -10.64 -0.69 -3.79
N LEU A 80 -11.69 0.07 -4.10
CA LEU A 80 -13.04 -0.19 -3.58
C LEU A 80 -13.50 -1.61 -3.93
N LYS A 81 -13.37 -2.00 -5.21
CA LYS A 81 -13.75 -3.34 -5.70
C LYS A 81 -12.93 -4.44 -5.00
N SER A 82 -11.63 -4.23 -4.82
CA SER A 82 -10.77 -5.22 -4.18
C SER A 82 -11.09 -5.37 -2.68
N LEU A 83 -11.32 -4.27 -1.96
CA LEU A 83 -11.59 -4.30 -0.52
C LEU A 83 -12.98 -4.87 -0.19
N GLN A 84 -13.93 -4.73 -1.11
CA GLN A 84 -15.27 -5.33 -0.96
C GLN A 84 -15.24 -6.86 -0.95
N MET A 85 -14.19 -7.48 -1.51
CA MET A 85 -14.07 -8.95 -1.57
C MET A 85 -13.78 -9.59 -0.21
N ASP A 86 -13.37 -8.83 0.80
CA ASP A 86 -13.21 -9.29 2.18
C ASP A 86 -14.38 -8.75 3.04
N PRO A 87 -15.41 -9.57 3.33
CA PRO A 87 -16.59 -9.12 4.06
C PRO A 87 -16.27 -8.67 5.48
N VAL A 88 -15.33 -9.35 6.17
CA VAL A 88 -14.97 -9.04 7.56
C VAL A 88 -14.31 -7.67 7.61
N PHE A 89 -13.36 -7.42 6.71
CA PHE A 89 -12.75 -6.11 6.59
C PHE A 89 -13.79 -5.06 6.18
N TRP A 90 -14.54 -5.30 5.11
CA TRP A 90 -15.49 -4.35 4.55
C TRP A 90 -16.51 -3.85 5.58
N GLU A 91 -17.12 -4.77 6.33
CA GLU A 91 -18.09 -4.43 7.39
C GLU A 91 -17.42 -3.69 8.55
N SER A 92 -16.22 -4.12 8.98
CA SER A 92 -15.47 -3.44 10.05
C SER A 92 -15.14 -1.98 9.73
N GLN A 93 -15.01 -1.65 8.43
CA GLN A 93 -14.73 -0.30 7.97
C GLN A 93 -15.98 0.54 7.70
N GLY A 94 -17.19 0.02 7.94
CA GLY A 94 -18.44 0.73 7.62
C GLY A 94 -18.74 0.77 6.11
N GLY A 95 -18.24 -0.23 5.37
CA GLY A 95 -18.42 -0.39 3.93
C GLY A 95 -17.88 0.78 3.11
N ALA A 96 -18.53 1.04 1.97
CA ALA A 96 -18.11 2.08 1.03
C ALA A 96 -18.05 3.47 1.67
N GLN A 97 -18.97 3.77 2.59
CA GLN A 97 -19.05 5.09 3.22
C GLN A 97 -17.88 5.33 4.18
N GLY A 98 -17.52 4.35 5.01
CA GLY A 98 -16.40 4.52 5.94
C GLY A 98 -15.03 4.47 5.26
N LEU A 99 -14.91 3.84 4.09
CA LEU A 99 -13.70 3.88 3.26
C LEU A 99 -13.57 5.12 2.38
N LYS A 100 -14.65 5.88 2.15
CA LYS A 100 -14.72 6.97 1.17
C LYS A 100 -13.57 7.98 1.29
N GLN A 101 -13.33 8.49 2.49
CA GLN A 101 -12.30 9.51 2.72
C GLN A 101 -10.88 8.97 2.51
N VAL A 102 -10.62 7.75 2.96
CA VAL A 102 -9.32 7.09 2.79
C VAL A 102 -9.03 6.86 1.32
N LEU A 103 -10.00 6.33 0.56
CA LEU A 103 -9.82 6.08 -0.87
C LEU A 103 -9.60 7.38 -1.66
N GLN A 104 -10.33 8.44 -1.34
CA GLN A 104 -10.11 9.77 -1.94
C GLN A 104 -8.72 10.32 -1.62
N THR A 105 -8.23 10.12 -0.39
CA THR A 105 -6.90 10.53 0.03
C THR A 105 -5.82 9.75 -0.73
N LEU A 106 -6.00 8.44 -0.90
CA LEU A 106 -5.08 7.60 -1.68
C LEU A 106 -5.04 8.00 -3.17
N GLU A 107 -6.20 8.28 -3.77
CA GLU A 107 -6.27 8.78 -5.15
C GLU A 107 -5.47 10.08 -5.30
N ARG A 108 -5.71 11.08 -4.45
CA ARG A 108 -5.00 12.37 -4.51
C ARG A 108 -3.49 12.20 -4.32
N ARG A 109 -3.08 11.35 -3.36
CA ARG A 109 -1.66 11.04 -3.15
C ARG A 109 -1.04 10.37 -4.37
N GLY A 110 -1.79 9.49 -5.05
CA GLY A 110 -1.40 8.91 -6.33
C GLY A 110 -1.17 9.98 -7.40
N GLN A 111 -2.04 10.99 -7.49
CA GLN A 111 -1.88 12.10 -8.42
C GLN A 111 -0.67 12.99 -8.09
N VAL A 112 -0.40 13.23 -6.81
CA VAL A 112 0.79 13.97 -6.35
C VAL A 112 2.08 13.23 -6.71
N LEU A 113 2.10 11.90 -6.53
CA LEU A 113 3.22 11.05 -6.95
C LEU A 113 3.40 11.06 -8.47
N LEU A 114 2.31 10.92 -9.25
CA LEU A 114 2.34 10.98 -10.71
C LEU A 114 2.90 12.32 -11.21
N GLY A 115 2.48 13.43 -10.57
CA GLY A 115 3.01 14.76 -10.86
C GLY A 115 4.53 14.85 -10.60
N HIS A 116 5.00 14.26 -9.51
CA HIS A 116 6.43 14.17 -9.20
C HIS A 116 7.20 13.37 -10.27
N ILE A 117 6.73 12.17 -10.63
CA ILE A 117 7.34 11.32 -11.67
C ILE A 117 7.49 12.08 -12.99
N ARG A 118 6.42 12.77 -13.43
CA ARG A 118 6.42 13.58 -14.66
C ARG A 118 7.35 14.78 -14.58
N LYS A 119 7.34 15.51 -13.46
CA LYS A 119 8.18 16.70 -13.27
C LYS A 119 9.67 16.37 -13.30
N HIS A 120 10.05 15.19 -12.81
CA HIS A 120 11.45 14.76 -12.70
C HIS A 120 11.89 13.83 -13.85
N ASN A 121 11.03 13.57 -14.83
CA ASN A 121 11.31 12.68 -15.98
C ASN A 121 11.87 11.31 -15.56
N LEU A 122 11.31 10.72 -14.50
CA LEU A 122 11.76 9.42 -14.00
C LEU A 122 11.43 8.32 -15.01
N THR A 123 12.35 7.37 -15.20
CA THR A 123 12.23 6.34 -16.25
C THR A 123 11.04 5.43 -15.98
N LEU A 124 10.33 5.01 -17.02
CA LEU A 124 9.33 3.95 -16.91
C LEU A 124 9.90 2.67 -17.51
N PHE A 125 9.76 1.55 -16.80
CA PHE A 125 10.14 0.24 -17.31
C PHE A 125 8.92 -0.66 -17.44
N ARG A 126 8.91 -1.49 -18.47
CA ARG A 126 7.87 -2.53 -18.62
C ARG A 126 8.07 -3.58 -17.54
N ASP A 127 6.99 -3.87 -16.82
CA ASP A 127 6.95 -5.01 -15.93
C ASP A 127 7.22 -6.28 -16.74
N LYS A 128 8.09 -7.15 -16.21
CA LYS A 128 8.17 -8.50 -16.74
C LYS A 128 6.91 -9.23 -16.29
N ASP A 129 6.24 -9.91 -17.21
CA ASP A 129 5.14 -10.80 -16.85
C ASP A 129 5.61 -11.78 -15.76
N PRO A 130 4.81 -12.01 -14.70
CA PRO A 130 5.16 -12.93 -13.62
C PRO A 130 5.33 -14.37 -14.10
#